data_AF-A0A8S2UA22-F1
#
_entry.id   AF-A0A8S2UA22-F1
#
_cell.length_a   1.000
_cell.length_b   1.000
_cell.length_c   1.000
_cell.angle_alpha   90.00
_cell.angle_beta   90.00
_cell.angle_gamma   90.00
#
_symmetry.space_group_name_H-M   'P 1'
#
loop_
_entity.id
_entity.type
_entity.pdbx_description
1 polymer ?
#
loop_
_entity_poly.entity_id
_entity_poly.type
_entity_poly.pdbx_seq_one_letter_code
_entity_poly.pdbx_strand_id
1 'polypeptide(L)' 'MCMDGASKFSKHLNPTIVEQLKSDKPKVHFPSLVIGTWLRYITCVDEQNRPMIIPDSLADQSNLKEIANKIEPNVKHL' A
#
# COMPACT_ATOMS: atom_id res chain seq x y z
N MET A 1 -9.39 -10.78 -4.96
CA MET A 1 -7.92 -10.72 -4.97
C MET A 1 -7.35 -9.86 -3.83
N CYS A 2 -7.94 -8.71 -3.51
CA CYS A 2 -7.44 -7.73 -2.51
C CYS A 2 -7.74 -8.03 -1.03
N MET A 3 -8.47 -9.12 -0.72
CA MET A 3 -8.71 -9.53 0.67
C MET A 3 -7.40 -9.99 1.32
N ASP A 4 -7.20 -9.73 2.61
CA ASP A 4 -5.98 -10.05 3.37
C ASP A 4 -4.68 -9.58 2.70
N GLY A 5 -4.67 -8.34 2.20
CA GLY A 5 -3.53 -7.74 1.50
C GLY A 5 -2.28 -7.67 2.38
N ALA A 6 -2.42 -7.29 3.65
CA ALA A 6 -1.33 -7.25 4.62
C ALA A 6 -0.61 -8.62 4.74
N SER A 7 -1.39 -9.70 4.85
CA SER A 7 -0.88 -11.07 4.96
C SER A 7 -0.25 -11.58 3.67
N LYS A 8 -0.66 -11.05 2.52
CA LYS A 8 -0.10 -11.44 1.20
C LYS A 8 1.21 -10.74 0.91
N PHE A 9 1.42 -9.53 1.41
CA PHE A 9 2.67 -8.80 1.23
C PHE A 9 3.87 -9.55 1.80
N SER A 10 3.75 -10.09 3.02
CA SER A 10 4.82 -10.87 3.64
C SER A 10 5.22 -12.11 2.83
N LYS A 11 4.25 -12.75 2.17
CA LYS A 11 4.47 -13.98 1.40
C LYS A 11 4.93 -13.74 -0.04
N HIS A 12 4.44 -12.69 -0.68
CA HIS A 12 4.60 -12.51 -2.13
C HIS A 12 5.40 -11.28 -2.53
N LEU A 13 5.29 -10.17 -1.78
CA LEU A 13 5.91 -8.90 -2.16
C LEU A 13 7.26 -8.67 -1.46
N ASN A 14 7.32 -8.95 -0.16
CA ASN A 14 8.52 -8.73 0.65
C ASN A 14 9.74 -9.51 0.13
N PRO A 15 9.64 -10.79 -0.27
CA PRO A 15 10.79 -11.50 -0.83
C PRO A 15 11.34 -10.81 -2.08
N THR A 16 10.45 -10.35 -2.97
CA THR A 16 10.83 -9.63 -4.20
C THR A 16 11.49 -8.29 -3.91
N ILE A 17 10.98 -7.52 -2.94
CA ILE A 17 11.60 -6.26 -2.51
C ILE A 17 13.01 -6.52 -1.98
N VAL A 18 13.16 -7.50 -1.10
CA VAL A 18 14.46 -7.85 -0.50
C VAL A 18 15.45 -8.28 -1.58
N GLU A 19 15.02 -9.06 -2.56
CA GLU A 19 15.87 -9.46 -3.69
C GLU A 19 16.27 -8.26 -4.56
N GLN A 20 15.31 -7.40 -4.91
CA GLN A 20 15.58 -6.23 -5.75
C GLN A 20 16.48 -5.20 -5.08
N LEU A 21 16.39 -5.04 -3.76
CA LEU A 21 17.25 -4.13 -2.99
C LEU A 21 18.70 -4.63 -2.88
N LYS A 22 18.93 -5.94 -3.02
CA LYS A 22 20.28 -6.52 -3.03
C LYS A 22 21.01 -6.37 -4.36
N SER A 23 20.31 -5.95 -5.43
CA SER A 23 20.91 -5.75 -6.74
C SER A 23 21.74 -4.47 -6.79
N ASP A 24 22.84 -4.47 -7.53
CA ASP A 24 23.65 -3.28 -7.82
C ASP A 24 22.86 -2.15 -8.50
N LYS A 25 21.72 -2.51 -9.12
CA LYS A 25 20.74 -1.55 -9.69
C LYS A 25 19.34 -1.89 -9.19
N PRO A 26 18.95 -1.40 -8.01
CA PRO A 26 17.65 -1.71 -7.42
C PRO A 26 16.48 -1.29 -8.31
N LYS A 27 15.57 -2.22 -8.61
CA LYS A 27 14.39 -1.98 -9.46
C LYS A 27 13.11 -1.83 -8.63
N VAL A 28 13.10 -0.86 -7.73
CA VAL A 28 12.04 -0.71 -6.72
C VAL A 28 10.75 -0.04 -7.21
N HIS A 29 10.71 0.47 -8.46
CA HIS A 29 9.55 1.21 -8.98
C HIS A 29 8.23 0.44 -8.87
N PHE A 30 8.21 -0.82 -9.30
CA PHE A 30 6.99 -1.62 -9.26
C PHE A 30 6.55 -1.97 -7.84
N PRO A 31 7.43 -2.48 -6.94
CA PRO A 31 7.05 -2.66 -5.54
C PRO A 31 6.59 -1.37 -4.85
N SER A 32 7.23 -0.23 -5.14
CA SER A 32 6.81 1.07 -4.60
C SER A 32 5.40 1.43 -5.05
N LEU A 33 5.05 1.20 -6.32
CA LEU A 33 3.69 1.41 -6.83
C LEU A 33 2.67 0.50 -6.13
N VAL A 34 3.00 -0.78 -5.93
CA VAL A 34 2.13 -1.73 -5.23
C VAL A 34 1.87 -1.30 -3.79
N ILE A 35 2.91 -0.88 -3.06
CA ILE A 35 2.79 -0.38 -1.69
C ILE A 35 1.96 0.90 -1.66
N GLY A 36 2.24 1.87 -2.53
CA GLY A 36 1.50 3.13 -2.60
C GLY A 36 0.02 2.92 -2.91
N THR A 37 -0.28 2.01 -3.84
CA THR A 37 -1.66 1.64 -4.18
C THR A 37 -2.37 1.01 -2.98
N TRP A 38 -1.70 0.13 -2.22
CA TRP A 38 -2.29 -0.47 -1.02
C TRP A 38 -2.52 0.56 0.08
N LEU A 39 -1.57 1.49 0.31
CA LEU A 39 -1.74 2.60 1.26
C LEU A 39 -2.92 3.51 0.87
N ARG A 40 -3.11 3.80 -0.42
CA ARG A 40 -4.28 4.53 -0.90
C ARG A 40 -5.55 3.71 -0.73
N TYR A 41 -5.51 2.40 -1.00
CA TYR A 41 -6.65 1.51 -0.89
C TYR A 41 -7.17 1.45 0.56
N ILE A 42 -6.29 1.32 1.56
CA ILE A 42 -6.67 1.23 2.99
C ILE A 42 -7.33 2.48 3.58
N THR A 43 -7.39 3.59 2.83
CA THR A 43 -8.20 4.77 3.20
C THR A 43 -9.71 4.52 3.10
N CYS A 44 -10.14 3.37 2.55
CA CYS A 44 -11.54 2.95 2.44
C CYS A 44 -12.41 3.89 1.59
N VAL A 45 -11.83 4.65 0.67
CA VAL A 45 -12.54 5.52 -0.27
C VAL A 45 -12.06 5.23 -1.69
N ASP A 46 -12.93 5.08 -2.67
CA ASP A 46 -12.52 4.84 -4.06
C ASP A 46 -12.09 6.15 -4.77
N GLU A 47 -11.81 6.07 -6.08
CA GLU A 47 -11.42 7.23 -6.90
C GLU A 47 -12.57 8.22 -7.14
N GLN A 48 -13.81 7.80 -6.88
CA GLN A 48 -15.04 8.59 -7.04
C GLN A 48 -15.59 9.07 -5.70
N ASN A 49 -14.77 9.04 -4.65
CA ASN A 49 -15.10 9.42 -3.27
C ASN A 49 -16.20 8.58 -2.62
N ARG A 50 -16.40 7.33 -3.06
CA ARG A 50 -17.37 6.42 -2.44
C ARG A 50 -16.68 5.58 -1.37
N PRO A 51 -17.33 5.34 -0.21
CA PRO A 51 -16.77 4.48 0.82
C PRO A 51 -16.70 3.02 0.36
N MET A 52 -15.66 2.31 0.77
CA MET A 52 -15.41 0.91 0.49
C MET A 52 -15.16 0.12 1.78
N ILE A 53 -15.63 -1.12 1.83
CA ILE A 53 -15.31 -2.06 2.92
C ILE A 53 -14.11 -2.88 2.48
N ILE A 54 -13.07 -2.89 3.33
CA ILE A 54 -11.85 -3.65 3.07
C ILE A 54 -11.86 -4.90 3.96
N PRO A 55 -11.99 -6.10 3.37
CA PRO A 55 -11.90 -7.36 4.11
C PRO A 55 -10.42 -7.70 4.36
N ASP A 56 -9.81 -6.99 5.30
CA ASP A 56 -8.45 -7.25 5.77
C ASP A 56 -8.43 -7.09 7.29
N SER A 57 -8.21 -8.20 7.98
CA SER A 57 -8.20 -8.28 9.44
C SER A 57 -7.13 -7.39 10.09
N LEU A 58 -6.09 -7.01 9.34
CA LEU A 58 -5.02 -6.14 9.81
C LEU A 58 -5.24 -4.68 9.39
N ALA A 59 -6.08 -4.40 8.39
CA ALA A 59 -6.34 -3.03 7.94
C ALA A 59 -7.10 -2.17 8.97
N ASP A 60 -7.80 -2.82 9.92
CA ASP A 60 -8.49 -2.12 11.01
C ASP A 60 -7.59 -1.83 12.23
N GLN A 61 -6.29 -2.19 12.15
CA GLN A 61 -5.32 -1.72 13.13
C GLN A 61 -5.18 -0.20 13.00
N SER A 62 -5.56 0.52 14.06
CA SER A 62 -5.59 1.99 14.18
C SER A 62 -4.34 2.69 13.61
N ASN A 63 -3.17 2.07 13.75
CA ASN A 63 -1.91 2.60 13.27
C ASN A 63 -1.84 2.73 11.73
N LEU A 64 -2.47 1.84 10.96
CA LEU A 64 -2.39 1.86 9.50
C LEU A 64 -3.25 2.96 8.87
N LYS A 65 -4.47 3.16 9.40
CA LYS A 65 -5.33 4.28 9.01
C LYS A 65 -4.68 5.62 9.37
N GLU A 66 -4.04 5.71 10.52
CA GLU A 66 -3.31 6.91 10.95
C GLU A 66 -2.10 7.20 10.03
N ILE A 67 -1.32 6.17 9.67
CA ILE A 67 -0.21 6.30 8.72
C ILE A 67 -0.72 6.75 7.35
N ALA A 68 -1.81 6.16 6.84
CA ALA A 68 -2.39 6.54 5.56
C ALA A 68 -2.85 8.01 5.55
N ASN A 69 -3.48 8.48 6.64
CA ASN A 69 -3.93 9.87 6.76
C ASN A 69 -2.78 10.89 6.86
N LYS A 70 -1.60 10.48 7.35
CA LYS A 70 -0.39 11.33 7.37
C LYS A 70 0.25 11.49 5.99
N ILE A 71 -0.09 10.64 5.04
CA ILE A 71 0.35 10.75 3.65
C ILE A 71 -0.61 11.71 2.95
N GLU A 72 -0.54 12.99 3.30
CA GLU A 72 -1.17 14.01 2.46
C GLU A 72 -0.44 14.05 1.12
N PRO A 73 -1.14 13.97 -0.01
CA PRO A 73 -0.50 14.09 -1.30
C PRO A 73 0.02 15.53 -1.40
N ASN A 74 1.35 15.68 -1.48
CA ASN A 74 2.00 16.96 -1.78
C ASN A 74 1.74 17.28 -3.26
N VAL A 75 0.47 17.52 -3.61
CA VAL A 75 0.04 17.98 -4.92
C VAL A 75 0.38 19.46 -4.97
N LYS A 76 1.64 19.77 -5.26
CA LYS A 76 1.94 21.04 -5.89
C LYS A 76 1.23 21.03 -7.23
N HIS A 77 0.15 21.79 -7.32
CA HIS A 77 -0.46 22.15 -8.60
C HIS A 77 0.65 22.62 -9.55
N LEU A 78 0.91 21.83 -10.59
CA LEU A 78 1.67 22.23 -11.77
C LEU A 78 0.68 22.67 -12.84
#